data_AF-A0A538TQE5-F1
#
_entry.id   AF-A0A538TQE5-F1
#
_cell.length_a   1.000
_cell.length_b   1.000
_cell.length_c   1.000
_cell.angle_alpha   90.00
_cell.angle_beta   90.00
_cell.angle_gamma   90.00
#
_symmetry.space_group_name_H-M   'P 1'
#
loop_
_entity.id
_entity.type
_entity.pdbx_description
1 polymer ?
#
loop_
_entity_poly.entity_id
_entity_poly.type
_entity_poly.pdbx_seq_one_letter_code
_entity_poly.pdbx_strand_id
1 'polypeptide(L)'
;MKRILVSLVSVALAASLAHAQSEVSGQTTGQASGQASGTVQSNPADASADAGATADAQATYQQHREQIEKKSASVSEKVRASAETKLEATAKHVDGEATPDEQKVSSRLATEFGMTSEALVAEKNDLGASWGQLMIAHTLMANSKTEIATKELVDMHQQGMGWGKIAAGLGLKLGEVVSAVNAESRVASGLAKADGKVAVIHGEGAKVGLGLAAKAGAQGGKEKIGANVGVETGVKVKP
;
A
#
# COMPACT_ATOMS: atom_id res chain seq x y z
N MET A 1 -7.53 18.00 -41.52
CA MET A 1 -8.43 16.82 -41.41
C MET A 1 -7.70 15.60 -41.93
N LYS A 2 -7.26 14.69 -41.04
CA LYS A 2 -6.88 13.33 -41.37
C LYS A 2 -7.23 12.46 -40.17
N ARG A 3 -7.92 11.38 -40.47
CA ARG A 3 -8.67 10.49 -39.58
C ARG A 3 -8.04 9.10 -39.70
N ILE A 4 -8.08 8.36 -38.58
CA ILE A 4 -8.15 6.89 -38.48
C ILE A 4 -6.82 6.13 -38.65
N LEU A 5 -6.38 5.44 -37.59
CA LEU A 5 -6.49 3.97 -37.47
C LEU A 5 -6.09 3.55 -36.05
N VAL A 6 -7.05 3.02 -35.29
CA VAL A 6 -6.85 2.33 -34.01
C VAL A 6 -6.86 0.84 -34.33
N SER A 7 -5.72 0.17 -34.18
CA SER A 7 -5.64 -1.29 -34.21
C SER A 7 -5.72 -1.83 -32.79
N LEU A 8 -6.83 -2.52 -32.50
CA LEU A 8 -6.93 -3.44 -31.37
C LEU A 8 -6.00 -4.63 -31.62
N VAL A 9 -5.10 -4.91 -30.69
CA VAL A 9 -4.42 -6.20 -30.57
C VAL A 9 -4.75 -6.76 -29.20
N SER A 10 -5.63 -7.74 -29.19
CA SER A 10 -5.93 -8.58 -28.02
C SER A 10 -4.82 -9.62 -27.87
N VAL A 11 -4.05 -9.55 -26.80
CA VAL A 11 -3.12 -10.62 -26.41
C VAL A 11 -3.77 -11.42 -25.29
N ALA A 12 -4.10 -12.67 -25.58
CA ALA A 12 -4.57 -13.64 -24.61
C ALA A 12 -3.35 -14.15 -23.80
N LEU A 13 -3.43 -14.02 -22.48
CA LEU A 13 -2.42 -14.49 -21.53
C LEU A 13 -2.75 -15.95 -21.15
N ALA A 14 -1.89 -16.90 -21.54
CA ALA A 14 -1.96 -18.29 -21.10
C ALA A 14 -0.87 -18.53 -20.05
N ALA A 15 -1.25 -18.58 -18.78
CA ALA A 15 -0.37 -18.98 -17.68
C ALA A 15 -0.34 -20.52 -17.60
N SER A 16 0.82 -21.11 -17.90
CA SER A 16 1.09 -22.53 -17.63
C SER A 16 1.90 -22.62 -16.34
N LEU A 17 1.28 -23.08 -15.24
CA LEU A 17 1.95 -23.32 -13.98
C LEU A 17 2.44 -24.77 -13.92
N ALA A 18 3.76 -24.95 -13.99
CA ALA A 18 4.44 -26.22 -13.75
C ALA A 18 4.51 -26.49 -12.24
N HIS A 19 3.98 -27.62 -11.78
CA HIS A 19 4.18 -28.11 -10.41
C HIS A 19 5.27 -29.18 -10.39
N ALA A 20 6.32 -28.90 -9.62
CA ALA A 20 7.40 -29.83 -9.30
C ALA A 20 6.91 -30.91 -8.32
N GLN A 21 7.15 -32.18 -8.62
CA GLN A 21 6.92 -33.31 -7.73
C GLN A 21 8.17 -33.57 -6.87
N SER A 22 7.98 -33.62 -5.56
CA SER A 22 8.94 -34.21 -4.62
C SER A 22 8.91 -35.73 -4.72
N GLU A 23 10.08 -36.32 -4.96
CA GLU A 23 10.32 -37.76 -4.92
C GLU A 23 10.38 -38.25 -3.46
N VAL A 24 9.58 -39.25 -3.12
CA VAL A 24 9.87 -40.14 -1.98
C VAL A 24 9.69 -41.58 -2.44
N SER A 25 10.82 -42.30 -2.44
CA SER A 25 10.96 -43.68 -2.87
C SER A 25 10.33 -44.64 -1.86
N GLY A 26 9.48 -45.54 -2.33
CA GLY A 26 8.87 -46.61 -1.53
C GLY A 26 8.40 -47.75 -2.44
N GLN A 27 9.35 -48.60 -2.80
CA GLN A 27 9.20 -49.74 -3.69
C GLN A 27 8.39 -50.87 -3.03
N THR A 28 7.20 -51.18 -3.54
CA THR A 28 6.63 -52.53 -3.47
C THR A 28 5.94 -52.89 -4.78
N THR A 29 6.31 -54.06 -5.29
CA THR A 29 5.96 -54.63 -6.59
C THR A 29 4.54 -55.19 -6.56
N GLY A 30 3.68 -54.73 -7.47
CA GLY A 30 2.34 -55.27 -7.70
C GLY A 30 1.84 -54.93 -9.09
N GLN A 31 2.05 -55.86 -10.03
CA GLN A 31 1.59 -55.78 -11.42
C GLN A 31 0.08 -56.04 -11.45
N ALA A 32 -0.72 -55.04 -11.80
CA ALA A 32 -2.12 -55.19 -12.18
C ALA A 32 -2.43 -54.27 -13.36
N SER A 33 -2.69 -54.89 -14.50
CA SER A 33 -3.12 -54.27 -15.75
C SER A 33 -4.49 -53.63 -15.57
N GLY A 34 -4.61 -52.32 -15.74
CA GLY A 34 -5.87 -51.60 -15.73
C GLY A 34 -5.72 -50.24 -16.37
N GLN A 35 -6.22 -50.10 -17.61
CA GLN A 35 -6.46 -48.81 -18.23
C GLN A 35 -7.50 -48.07 -17.37
N ALA A 36 -7.10 -46.96 -16.76
CA ALA A 36 -8.03 -45.97 -16.24
C ALA A 36 -7.52 -44.58 -16.68
N SER A 37 -8.13 -44.06 -17.74
CA SER A 37 -8.13 -42.65 -18.05
C SER A 37 -8.76 -41.91 -16.86
N GLY A 38 -7.93 -41.41 -15.95
CA GLY A 38 -8.34 -40.49 -14.91
C GLY A 38 -8.55 -39.11 -15.52
N THR A 39 -9.71 -38.88 -16.13
CA THR A 39 -10.24 -37.52 -16.23
C THR A 39 -10.42 -37.04 -14.79
N VAL A 40 -9.64 -36.04 -14.37
CA VAL A 40 -9.92 -35.27 -13.16
C VAL A 40 -11.26 -34.60 -13.42
N GLN A 41 -12.34 -35.25 -12.99
CA GLN A 41 -13.69 -34.74 -13.05
C GLN A 41 -13.77 -33.65 -12.00
N SER A 42 -13.46 -32.42 -12.40
CA SER A 42 -13.75 -31.23 -11.61
C SER A 42 -15.24 -31.24 -11.29
N ASN A 43 -15.54 -31.37 -10.01
CA ASN A 43 -16.91 -31.41 -9.51
C ASN A 43 -17.53 -30.03 -9.82
N PRO A 44 -18.70 -29.94 -10.48
CA PRO A 44 -19.30 -28.65 -10.87
C PRO A 44 -19.67 -27.74 -9.68
N ALA A 45 -19.64 -28.28 -8.45
CA ALA A 45 -19.77 -27.53 -7.22
C ALA A 45 -18.55 -26.62 -6.92
N ASP A 46 -17.32 -27.07 -7.22
CA ASP A 46 -16.10 -26.27 -6.98
C ASP A 46 -15.97 -25.13 -8.00
N ALA A 47 -16.33 -25.37 -9.26
CA ALA A 47 -16.34 -24.34 -10.30
C ALA A 47 -17.38 -23.24 -10.02
N SER A 48 -18.50 -23.58 -9.39
CA SER A 48 -19.54 -22.61 -9.03
C SER A 48 -19.18 -21.79 -7.79
N ALA A 49 -18.41 -22.36 -6.85
CA ALA A 49 -17.91 -21.65 -5.67
C ALA A 49 -16.79 -20.66 -6.03
N ASP A 50 -15.87 -21.05 -6.92
CA ASP A 50 -14.79 -20.17 -7.41
C ASP A 50 -15.32 -19.02 -8.28
N ALA A 51 -16.31 -19.31 -9.14
CA ALA A 51 -17.03 -18.28 -9.90
C ALA A 51 -17.82 -17.30 -9.00
N GLY A 52 -18.36 -17.78 -7.88
CA GLY A 52 -19.04 -16.94 -6.88
C GLY A 52 -18.07 -15.99 -6.17
N ALA A 53 -16.96 -16.53 -5.65
CA ALA A 53 -15.96 -15.74 -4.93
C ALA A 53 -15.31 -14.66 -5.81
N THR A 54 -15.07 -14.96 -7.10
CA THR A 54 -14.53 -13.98 -8.06
C THR A 54 -15.54 -12.88 -8.41
N ALA A 55 -16.83 -13.23 -8.56
CA ALA A 55 -17.89 -12.25 -8.78
C ALA A 55 -18.07 -11.32 -7.56
N ASP A 56 -18.02 -11.86 -6.34
CA ASP A 56 -18.10 -11.08 -5.10
C ASP A 56 -16.92 -10.11 -4.96
N ALA A 57 -15.69 -10.58 -5.19
CA ALA A 57 -14.50 -9.72 -5.16
C ALA A 57 -14.56 -8.59 -6.20
N GLN A 58 -15.05 -8.89 -7.41
CA GLN A 58 -15.26 -7.89 -8.44
C GLN A 58 -16.35 -6.87 -8.04
N ALA A 59 -17.44 -7.32 -7.43
CA ALA A 59 -18.50 -6.44 -6.94
C ALA A 59 -17.97 -5.50 -5.84
N THR A 60 -17.21 -6.02 -4.87
CA THR A 60 -16.56 -5.21 -3.83
C THR A 60 -15.61 -4.18 -4.42
N TYR A 61 -14.78 -4.57 -5.40
CA TYR A 61 -13.89 -3.64 -6.09
C TYR A 61 -14.66 -2.48 -6.76
N GLN A 62 -15.75 -2.78 -7.47
CA GLN A 62 -16.57 -1.73 -8.10
C GLN A 62 -17.21 -0.83 -7.04
N GLN A 63 -17.69 -1.39 -5.94
CA GLN A 63 -18.23 -0.60 -4.82
C GLN A 63 -17.17 0.34 -4.23
N HIS A 64 -15.95 -0.15 -4.00
CA HIS A 64 -14.85 0.69 -3.52
C HIS A 64 -14.54 1.82 -4.49
N ARG A 65 -14.46 1.51 -5.79
CA ARG A 65 -14.23 2.50 -6.84
C ARG A 65 -15.31 3.59 -6.82
N GLU A 66 -16.59 3.21 -6.89
CA GLU A 66 -17.71 4.15 -6.89
C GLU A 66 -17.74 5.02 -5.64
N GLN A 67 -17.47 4.44 -4.46
CA GLN A 67 -17.38 5.19 -3.21
C GLN A 67 -16.24 6.22 -3.25
N ILE A 68 -15.08 5.84 -3.76
CA ILE A 68 -13.94 6.74 -3.93
C ILE A 68 -14.30 7.86 -4.90
N GLU A 69 -14.95 7.57 -6.03
CA GLU A 69 -15.39 8.59 -6.97
C GLU A 69 -16.34 9.59 -6.32
N LYS A 70 -17.39 9.09 -5.68
CA LYS A 70 -18.40 9.89 -5.00
C LYS A 70 -17.80 10.77 -3.91
N LYS A 71 -16.97 10.20 -3.02
CA LYS A 71 -16.33 10.94 -1.93
C LYS A 71 -15.33 11.96 -2.45
N SER A 72 -14.53 11.60 -3.47
CA SER A 72 -13.54 12.51 -4.05
C SER A 72 -14.17 13.74 -4.71
N ALA A 73 -15.42 13.64 -5.19
CA ALA A 73 -16.15 14.76 -5.80
C ALA A 73 -16.48 15.87 -4.79
N SER A 74 -16.47 15.58 -3.49
CA SER A 74 -16.62 16.60 -2.43
C SER A 74 -15.38 17.50 -2.29
N VAL A 75 -14.23 17.07 -2.83
CA VAL A 75 -12.98 17.82 -2.83
C VAL A 75 -12.80 18.51 -4.18
N SER A 76 -12.46 19.80 -4.17
CA SER A 76 -12.29 20.55 -5.42
C SER A 76 -11.24 19.91 -6.33
N GLU A 77 -11.52 19.94 -7.65
CA GLU A 77 -10.64 19.36 -8.67
C GLU A 77 -9.22 19.93 -8.60
N LYS A 78 -9.09 21.26 -8.39
CA LYS A 78 -7.79 21.92 -8.25
C LYS A 78 -6.95 21.35 -7.11
N VAL A 79 -7.55 21.06 -5.96
CA VAL A 79 -6.82 20.50 -4.82
C VAL A 79 -6.41 19.05 -5.11
N ARG A 80 -7.31 18.26 -5.71
CA ARG A 80 -6.99 16.89 -6.16
C ARG A 80 -5.86 16.87 -7.19
N ALA A 81 -5.90 17.73 -8.20
CA ALA A 81 -4.88 17.84 -9.24
C ALA A 81 -3.52 18.33 -8.69
N SER A 82 -3.53 19.24 -7.71
CA SER A 82 -2.30 19.67 -7.05
C SER A 82 -1.67 18.55 -6.23
N ALA A 83 -2.48 17.79 -5.49
CA ALA A 83 -2.00 16.62 -4.77
C ALA A 83 -1.47 15.56 -5.74
N GLU A 84 -2.20 15.26 -6.81
CA GLU A 84 -1.80 14.36 -7.89
C GLU A 84 -0.40 14.69 -8.40
N THR A 85 -0.18 15.94 -8.81
CA THR A 85 1.09 16.38 -9.37
C THR A 85 2.25 16.16 -8.40
N LYS A 86 2.03 16.40 -7.10
CA LYS A 86 3.06 16.22 -6.08
C LYS A 86 3.34 14.75 -5.80
N LEU A 87 2.29 13.94 -5.67
CA LEU A 87 2.41 12.50 -5.43
C LEU A 87 3.12 11.81 -6.59
N GLU A 88 2.76 12.16 -7.83
CA GLU A 88 3.39 11.63 -9.04
C GLU A 88 4.86 12.04 -9.15
N ALA A 89 5.20 13.29 -8.78
CA ALA A 89 6.59 13.73 -8.74
C ALA A 89 7.40 12.95 -7.70
N THR A 90 6.83 12.72 -6.51
CA THR A 90 7.47 11.93 -5.46
C THR A 90 7.62 10.46 -5.87
N ALA A 91 6.62 9.87 -6.52
CA ALA A 91 6.70 8.50 -7.05
C ALA A 91 7.86 8.35 -8.04
N LYS A 92 7.94 9.27 -9.02
CA LYS A 92 9.04 9.31 -10.00
C LYS A 92 10.40 9.48 -9.36
N HIS A 93 10.50 10.27 -8.29
CA HIS A 93 11.75 10.41 -7.56
C HIS A 93 12.19 9.06 -6.96
N VAL A 94 11.29 8.36 -6.27
CA VAL A 94 11.57 7.05 -5.69
C VAL A 94 11.94 6.01 -6.75
N ASP A 95 11.25 6.02 -7.90
CA ASP A 95 11.59 5.15 -9.03
C ASP A 95 13.00 5.45 -9.60
N GLY A 96 13.37 6.73 -9.63
CA GLY A 96 14.73 7.15 -9.99
C GLY A 96 15.79 6.64 -9.01
N GLU A 97 15.52 6.69 -7.71
CA GLU A 97 16.43 6.18 -6.67
C GLU A 97 16.55 4.65 -6.70
N ALA A 98 15.54 3.94 -7.19
CA ALA A 98 15.58 2.50 -7.34
C ALA A 98 16.41 2.04 -8.55
N THR A 99 16.53 2.87 -9.59
CA THR A 99 17.29 2.54 -10.81
C THR A 99 18.74 2.09 -10.54
N PRO A 100 19.55 2.78 -9.69
CA PRO A 100 20.90 2.32 -9.38
C PRO A 100 20.95 1.14 -8.40
N ASP A 101 19.96 0.97 -7.52
CA ASP A 101 19.99 -0.03 -6.45
C ASP A 101 18.58 -0.34 -5.91
N GLU A 102 17.84 -1.18 -6.63
CA GLU A 102 16.49 -1.60 -6.24
C GLU A 102 16.48 -2.34 -4.89
N GLN A 103 17.55 -3.05 -4.55
CA GLN A 103 17.63 -3.83 -3.30
C GLN A 103 17.66 -2.92 -2.06
N LYS A 104 18.36 -1.79 -2.13
CA LYS A 104 18.34 -0.82 -1.02
C LYS A 104 16.97 -0.17 -0.85
N VAL A 105 16.34 0.23 -1.95
CA VAL A 105 15.01 0.85 -1.91
C VAL A 105 13.97 -0.14 -1.37
N SER A 106 13.98 -1.38 -1.88
CA SER A 106 13.06 -2.43 -1.43
C SER A 106 13.26 -2.77 0.05
N SER A 107 14.51 -2.87 0.53
CA SER A 107 14.80 -3.17 1.93
C SER A 107 14.33 -2.08 2.89
N ARG A 108 14.53 -0.81 2.51
CA ARG A 108 14.09 0.33 3.33
C ARG A 108 12.57 0.43 3.38
N LEU A 109 11.91 0.35 2.22
CA LEU A 109 10.45 0.38 2.14
C LEU A 109 9.81 -0.82 2.84
N ALA A 110 10.37 -2.02 2.68
CA ALA A 110 9.85 -3.21 3.35
C ALA A 110 9.96 -3.08 4.88
N THR A 111 11.09 -2.57 5.38
CA THR A 111 11.26 -2.28 6.81
C THR A 111 10.21 -1.29 7.29
N GLU A 112 9.96 -0.24 6.51
CA GLU A 112 8.98 0.81 6.83
C GLU A 112 7.55 0.29 6.89
N PHE A 113 7.19 -0.61 5.97
CA PHE A 113 5.87 -1.24 5.93
C PHE A 113 5.74 -2.49 6.82
N GLY A 114 6.80 -2.87 7.56
CA GLY A 114 6.78 -4.05 8.41
C GLY A 114 6.70 -5.37 7.62
N MET A 115 7.22 -5.39 6.39
CA MET A 115 7.24 -6.52 5.48
C MET A 115 8.69 -7.01 5.25
N THR A 116 8.85 -8.18 4.63
CA THR A 116 10.15 -8.59 4.12
C THR A 116 10.41 -7.98 2.75
N SER A 117 11.68 -7.74 2.41
CA SER A 117 12.07 -7.20 1.10
C SER A 117 11.57 -8.11 -0.04
N GLU A 118 11.62 -9.43 0.18
CA GLU A 118 11.19 -10.42 -0.80
C GLU A 118 9.68 -10.36 -1.03
N ALA A 119 8.88 -10.20 0.03
CA ALA A 119 7.43 -10.06 -0.08
C ALA A 119 7.06 -8.78 -0.83
N LEU A 120 7.74 -7.67 -0.54
CA LEU A 120 7.49 -6.39 -1.20
C LEU A 120 7.89 -6.43 -2.70
N VAL A 121 9.02 -7.06 -3.03
CA VAL A 121 9.43 -7.27 -4.43
C VAL A 121 8.44 -8.17 -5.16
N ALA A 122 7.97 -9.25 -4.53
CA ALA A 122 6.98 -10.14 -5.12
C ALA A 122 5.67 -9.40 -5.40
N GLU A 123 5.17 -8.61 -4.43
CA GLU A 123 3.97 -7.79 -4.60
C GLU A 123 4.16 -6.75 -5.72
N LYS A 124 5.30 -6.06 -5.78
CA LYS A 124 5.61 -5.12 -6.87
C LYS A 124 5.48 -5.78 -8.25
N ASN A 125 6.06 -6.98 -8.39
CA ASN A 125 6.08 -7.71 -9.65
C ASN A 125 4.69 -8.25 -10.02
N ASP A 126 3.94 -8.77 -9.05
CA ASP A 126 2.57 -9.24 -9.25
C ASP A 126 1.63 -8.12 -9.72
N LEU A 127 1.78 -6.94 -9.11
CA LEU A 127 0.97 -5.77 -9.43
C LEU A 127 1.44 -4.99 -10.68
N GLY A 128 2.61 -5.32 -11.22
CA GLY A 128 3.24 -4.53 -12.28
C GLY A 128 3.47 -3.06 -11.88
N ALA A 129 3.67 -2.80 -10.59
CA ALA A 129 3.79 -1.46 -10.04
C ALA A 129 5.23 -0.95 -10.04
N SER A 130 5.40 0.37 -10.04
CA SER A 130 6.69 1.01 -9.71
C SER A 130 6.91 1.07 -8.20
N TRP A 131 8.14 1.36 -7.75
CA TRP A 131 8.45 1.50 -6.32
C TRP A 131 7.72 2.69 -5.71
N GLY A 132 7.63 3.80 -6.45
CA GLY A 132 6.86 4.98 -6.07
C GLY A 132 5.36 4.71 -5.94
N GLN A 133 4.78 3.97 -6.90
CA GLN A 133 3.37 3.58 -6.86
C GLN A 133 3.06 2.66 -5.67
N LEU A 134 3.92 1.66 -5.44
CA LEU A 134 3.75 0.73 -4.33
C LEU A 134 3.88 1.43 -2.98
N MET A 135 4.84 2.34 -2.85
CA MET A 135 5.00 3.20 -1.66
C MET A 135 3.74 4.02 -1.38
N ILE A 136 3.18 4.69 -2.39
CA ILE A 136 1.94 5.47 -2.22
C ILE A 136 0.78 4.56 -1.80
N ALA A 137 0.59 3.43 -2.47
CA ALA A 137 -0.50 2.51 -2.19
C ALA A 137 -0.45 1.99 -0.74
N HIS A 138 0.71 1.54 -0.27
CA HIS A 138 0.89 1.11 1.12
C HIS A 138 0.67 2.25 2.12
N THR A 139 1.16 3.45 1.81
CA THR A 139 0.94 4.64 2.66
C THR A 139 -0.56 4.95 2.83
N LEU A 140 -1.33 4.88 1.73
CA LEU A 140 -2.76 5.14 1.74
C LEU A 140 -3.54 4.03 2.46
N MET A 141 -3.23 2.76 2.19
CA MET A 141 -3.86 1.61 2.84
C MET A 141 -3.64 1.62 4.36
N ALA A 142 -2.41 1.89 4.80
CA ALA A 142 -2.05 1.94 6.21
C ALA A 142 -2.84 3.04 6.97
N ASN A 143 -3.16 4.13 6.27
CA ASN A 143 -3.86 5.26 6.86
C ASN A 143 -5.39 5.24 6.65
N SER A 144 -5.93 4.51 5.67
CA SER A 144 -7.38 4.53 5.39
C SER A 144 -8.18 3.60 6.29
N LYS A 145 -9.33 4.05 6.78
CA LYS A 145 -10.33 3.23 7.49
C LYS A 145 -11.03 2.24 6.57
N THR A 146 -11.09 2.52 5.27
CA THR A 146 -11.66 1.60 4.30
C THR A 146 -10.73 0.39 4.22
N GLU A 147 -11.29 -0.81 4.35
CA GLU A 147 -10.56 -2.06 4.14
C GLU A 147 -10.40 -2.29 2.64
N ILE A 148 -9.42 -1.58 2.06
CA ILE A 148 -9.04 -1.66 0.65
C ILE A 148 -7.62 -2.19 0.56
N ALA A 149 -7.38 -3.17 -0.31
CA ALA A 149 -6.07 -3.75 -0.50
C ALA A 149 -5.16 -2.86 -1.36
N THR A 150 -3.84 -2.98 -1.18
CA THR A 150 -2.82 -2.34 -2.05
C THR A 150 -3.10 -2.61 -3.53
N LYS A 151 -3.44 -3.87 -3.86
CA LYS A 151 -3.79 -4.28 -5.22
C LYS A 151 -4.92 -3.45 -5.81
N GLU A 152 -6.01 -3.27 -5.07
CA GLU A 152 -7.16 -2.50 -5.56
C GLU A 152 -6.81 -1.03 -5.78
N LEU A 153 -5.99 -0.44 -4.91
CA LEU A 153 -5.51 0.94 -5.06
C LEU A 153 -4.64 1.10 -6.32
N VAL A 154 -3.72 0.17 -6.55
CA VAL A 154 -2.87 0.15 -7.75
C VAL A 154 -3.71 -0.08 -9.01
N ASP A 155 -4.66 -1.02 -9.00
CA ASP A 155 -5.56 -1.29 -10.12
C ASP A 155 -6.40 -0.05 -10.48
N MET A 156 -6.95 0.67 -9.48
CA MET A 156 -7.66 1.93 -9.73
C MET A 156 -6.75 2.97 -10.37
N HIS A 157 -5.50 3.06 -9.92
CA HIS A 157 -4.53 3.98 -10.49
C HIS A 157 -4.18 3.65 -11.94
N GLN A 158 -3.91 2.38 -12.24
CA GLN A 158 -3.63 1.89 -13.59
C GLN A 158 -4.84 2.07 -14.54
N GLN A 159 -6.06 2.05 -14.01
CA GLN A 159 -7.29 2.36 -14.74
C GLN A 159 -7.54 3.87 -14.94
N GLY A 160 -6.56 4.72 -14.61
CA GLY A 160 -6.58 6.15 -14.86
C GLY A 160 -7.12 6.99 -13.69
N MET A 161 -7.34 6.41 -12.52
CA MET A 161 -7.69 7.19 -11.33
C MET A 161 -6.43 7.76 -10.68
N GLY A 162 -6.27 9.09 -10.69
CA GLY A 162 -5.12 9.72 -10.03
C GLY A 162 -5.07 9.44 -8.51
N TRP A 163 -3.85 9.32 -7.96
CA TRP A 163 -3.59 9.21 -6.52
C TRP A 163 -4.28 10.30 -5.68
N GLY A 164 -4.32 11.54 -6.17
CA GLY A 164 -5.04 12.63 -5.50
C GLY A 164 -6.55 12.40 -5.45
N LYS A 165 -7.13 11.73 -6.45
CA LYS A 165 -8.55 11.33 -6.46
C LYS A 165 -8.78 10.15 -5.52
N ILE A 166 -7.91 9.14 -5.56
CA ILE A 166 -7.96 7.97 -4.68
C ILE A 166 -7.90 8.42 -3.21
N ALA A 167 -6.86 9.17 -2.83
CA ALA A 167 -6.67 9.63 -1.45
C ALA A 167 -7.83 10.51 -0.94
N ALA A 168 -8.37 11.40 -1.78
CA ALA A 168 -9.56 12.18 -1.44
C ALA A 168 -10.80 11.29 -1.25
N GLY A 169 -10.98 10.28 -2.11
CA GLY A 169 -12.09 9.33 -2.00
C GLY A 169 -11.99 8.42 -0.78
N LEU A 170 -10.77 8.12 -0.32
CA LEU A 170 -10.51 7.47 0.96
C LEU A 170 -10.75 8.40 2.17
N GLY A 171 -11.13 9.67 1.95
CA GLY A 171 -11.41 10.64 3.02
C GLY A 171 -10.16 11.14 3.75
N LEU A 172 -8.99 11.04 3.12
CA LEU A 172 -7.72 11.48 3.68
C LEU A 172 -7.44 12.95 3.34
N LYS A 173 -6.82 13.69 4.26
CA LYS A 173 -6.42 15.08 3.99
C LYS A 173 -5.24 15.11 3.02
N LEU A 174 -5.49 15.60 1.80
CA LEU A 174 -4.50 15.61 0.72
C LEU A 174 -3.16 16.30 1.06
N GLY A 175 -3.18 17.37 1.85
CA GLY A 175 -1.93 18.01 2.29
C GLY A 175 -1.08 17.11 3.18
N GLU A 176 -1.71 16.33 4.05
CA GLU A 176 -1.03 15.37 4.92
C GLU A 176 -0.64 14.11 4.17
N VAL A 177 -1.43 13.67 3.19
CA VAL A 177 -1.07 12.58 2.26
C VAL A 177 0.25 12.91 1.55
N VAL A 178 0.36 14.11 0.98
CA VAL A 178 1.59 14.57 0.33
C VAL A 178 2.75 14.63 1.32
N SER A 179 2.53 15.07 2.56
CA SER A 179 3.57 15.13 3.58
C SER A 179 4.05 13.73 3.98
N ALA A 180 3.13 12.79 4.20
CA ALA A 180 3.43 11.41 4.56
C ALA A 180 4.20 10.71 3.43
N VAL A 181 3.72 10.78 2.20
CA VAL A 181 4.39 10.20 1.03
C VAL A 181 5.80 10.80 0.81
N ASN A 182 5.99 12.09 1.10
CA ASN A 182 7.33 12.68 1.07
C ASN A 182 8.23 12.19 2.21
N ALA A 183 7.68 11.90 3.40
CA ALA A 183 8.43 11.26 4.47
C ALA A 183 8.87 9.84 4.07
N GLU A 184 7.98 9.05 3.48
CA GLU A 184 8.31 7.70 2.99
C GLU A 184 9.33 7.75 1.85
N SER A 185 9.23 8.74 0.97
CA SER A 185 10.23 8.94 -0.08
C SER A 185 11.62 9.20 0.51
N ARG A 186 11.73 9.94 1.61
CA ARG A 186 13.03 10.14 2.28
C ARG A 186 13.57 8.83 2.86
N VAL A 187 12.70 7.95 3.35
CA VAL A 187 13.08 6.60 3.80
C VAL A 187 13.59 5.79 2.61
N ALA A 188 12.86 5.76 1.49
CA ALA A 188 13.26 5.07 0.26
C ALA A 188 14.65 5.53 -0.24
N SER A 189 14.87 6.85 -0.32
CA SER A 189 16.14 7.46 -0.73
C SER A 189 17.26 7.29 0.32
N GLY A 190 16.96 6.77 1.52
CA GLY A 190 17.93 6.61 2.61
C GLY A 190 18.33 7.93 3.30
N LEU A 191 17.55 9.00 3.07
CA LEU A 191 17.67 10.30 3.73
C LEU A 191 16.98 10.31 5.11
N ALA A 192 16.21 9.28 5.42
CA ALA A 192 15.64 8.98 6.72
C ALA A 192 15.82 7.49 7.03
N LYS A 193 15.90 7.15 8.31
CA LYS A 193 15.95 5.75 8.75
C LYS A 193 14.54 5.20 8.80
N ALA A 194 14.34 3.99 8.29
CA ALA A 194 13.08 3.27 8.45
C ALA A 194 12.82 3.01 9.94
N ASP A 195 11.64 3.38 10.42
CA ASP A 195 11.23 3.19 11.82
C ASP A 195 10.09 2.17 11.96
N GLY A 196 9.63 1.62 10.83
CA GLY A 196 8.59 0.60 10.75
C GLY A 196 7.19 1.16 11.02
N LYS A 197 7.01 2.48 10.85
CA LYS A 197 5.76 3.18 11.11
C LYS A 197 5.48 4.19 10.01
N VAL A 198 4.60 3.77 9.10
CA VAL A 198 4.03 4.66 8.09
C VAL A 198 3.56 5.98 8.69
N ALA A 199 3.99 7.08 8.07
CA ALA A 199 3.64 8.43 8.47
C ALA A 199 2.11 8.61 8.55
N VAL A 200 1.68 9.20 9.67
CA VAL A 200 0.26 9.36 9.98
C VAL A 200 -0.38 10.44 9.11
N ILE A 201 -1.50 10.09 8.51
CA ILE A 201 -2.37 10.99 7.75
C ILE A 201 -3.70 11.10 8.50
N HIS A 202 -4.17 12.33 8.74
CA HIS A 202 -5.48 12.59 9.29
C HIS A 202 -6.53 12.79 8.19
N GLY A 203 -7.78 12.64 8.56
CA GLY A 203 -8.92 12.76 7.67
C GLY A 203 -10.14 12.06 8.25
N GLU A 204 -11.31 12.33 7.70
CA GLU A 204 -12.54 11.64 8.10
C GLU A 204 -12.42 10.12 7.89
N GLY A 205 -11.71 9.72 6.83
CA GLY A 205 -11.41 8.33 6.52
C GLY A 205 -10.07 7.83 7.07
N ALA A 206 -9.42 8.52 8.02
CA ALA A 206 -8.13 8.10 8.56
C ALA A 206 -8.23 7.19 9.80
N LYS A 207 -7.52 6.04 9.82
CA LYS A 207 -7.50 5.07 10.94
C LYS A 207 -7.09 5.70 12.28
N VAL A 208 -6.17 6.65 12.26
CA VAL A 208 -5.59 7.25 13.49
C VAL A 208 -6.52 8.28 14.17
N GLY A 209 -7.71 8.53 13.61
CA GLY A 209 -8.73 9.43 14.19
C GLY A 209 -9.81 8.78 15.07
N LEU A 210 -9.78 7.46 15.30
CA LEU A 210 -10.85 6.73 16.02
C LEU A 210 -10.47 6.18 17.40
N GLY A 211 -9.32 6.57 17.99
CA GLY A 211 -8.81 5.87 19.17
C GLY A 211 -7.88 6.63 20.12
N LEU A 212 -8.04 7.94 20.33
CA LEU A 212 -7.45 8.65 21.49
C LEU A 212 -8.42 9.64 22.15
N ALA A 213 -9.73 9.36 22.10
CA ALA A 213 -10.75 10.04 22.88
C ALA A 213 -11.49 9.05 23.79
N ALA A 214 -10.73 8.30 24.61
CA ALA A 214 -11.26 7.67 25.80
C ALA A 214 -10.12 7.43 26.82
N LYS A 215 -10.09 8.26 27.87
CA LYS A 215 -9.28 8.15 29.11
C LYS A 215 -7.79 8.53 28.94
N ALA A 216 -7.25 9.63 29.46
CA ALA A 216 -7.51 10.39 30.69
C ALA A 216 -7.45 11.91 30.38
N GLY A 217 -8.35 12.76 30.90
CA GLY A 217 -8.37 13.14 32.32
C GLY A 217 -7.08 13.90 32.67
N ALA A 218 -6.89 15.12 32.18
CA ALA A 218 -7.22 16.37 32.86
C ALA A 218 -6.28 16.75 34.04
N GLN A 219 -5.35 17.67 33.75
CA GLN A 219 -4.81 18.79 34.56
C GLN A 219 -3.36 18.99 34.14
N GLY A 220 -2.95 20.11 33.52
CA GLY A 220 -3.32 21.47 33.81
C GLY A 220 -2.09 22.14 34.41
N GLY A 221 -1.32 22.87 33.59
CA GLY A 221 -0.11 23.56 34.05
C GLY A 221 0.63 24.25 32.91
N LYS A 222 0.10 25.38 32.46
CA LYS A 222 0.84 26.36 31.66
C LYS A 222 1.49 27.36 32.64
N GLU A 223 2.81 27.45 32.67
CA GLU A 223 3.57 28.65 33.07
C GLU A 223 5.05 28.38 32.71
N LYS A 224 5.59 28.86 31.58
CA LYS A 224 6.06 30.22 31.27
C LYS A 224 6.90 30.89 32.38
N ILE A 225 8.19 31.04 32.03
CA ILE A 225 9.11 32.15 32.32
C ILE A 225 9.79 32.13 33.69
N GLY A 226 11.12 32.18 33.66
CA GLY A 226 11.92 32.51 34.83
C GLY A 226 13.41 32.24 34.65
N ALA A 227 14.05 32.89 33.69
CA ALA A 227 15.48 33.13 33.82
C ALA A 227 15.68 34.03 35.05
N ASN A 228 16.34 33.53 36.09
CA ASN A 228 17.04 34.40 37.01
C ASN A 228 18.29 33.74 37.57
N VAL A 229 19.37 34.48 37.40
CA VAL A 229 20.70 34.26 37.95
C VAL A 229 20.62 34.56 39.45
N GLY A 230 21.01 33.61 40.28
CA GLY A 230 21.06 33.77 41.74
C GLY A 230 22.33 33.16 42.29
N VAL A 231 23.35 34.00 42.43
CA VAL A 231 24.50 33.82 43.32
C VAL A 231 23.98 33.73 44.77
N GLU A 232 24.57 32.85 45.58
CA GLU A 232 24.93 33.00 47.01
C GLU A 232 25.00 31.62 47.72
N THR A 233 26.22 31.17 48.00
CA THR A 233 26.87 31.06 49.34
C THR A 233 26.24 30.04 50.29
N GLY A 234 27.04 29.02 50.68
CA GLY A 234 26.58 28.02 51.64
C GLY A 234 27.62 26.95 51.99
N VAL A 235 28.51 27.30 52.92
CA VAL A 235 29.56 26.50 53.57
C VAL A 235 29.02 25.29 54.38
N LYS A 236 29.71 24.14 54.30
CA LYS A 236 29.97 23.15 55.40
C LYS A 236 30.88 22.01 54.85
N VAL A 237 32.17 21.82 55.24
CA VAL A 237 32.76 21.34 56.53
C VAL A 237 32.15 19.97 56.91
N LYS A 238 32.81 18.81 57.05
CA LYS A 238 34.14 18.30 57.54
C LYS A 238 34.23 16.79 57.10
N PRO A 239 35.20 15.93 57.49
CA PRO A 239 36.35 16.07 58.39
C PRO A 239 37.72 16.25 57.73
#